data_AF-A0A9D6JZV1-F1
#
_entry.id   AF-A0A9D6JZV1-F1
#
_cell.length_a   1.000
_cell.length_b   1.000
_cell.length_c   1.000
_cell.angle_alpha   90.00
_cell.angle_beta   90.00
_cell.angle_gamma   90.00
#
_symmetry.space_group_name_H-M   'P 1'
#
loop_
_entity.id
_entity.type
_entity.pdbx_description
1 polymer ?
#
loop_
_entity_poly.entity_id
_entity_poly.type
_entity_poly.pdbx_seq_one_letter_code
_entity_poly.pdbx_strand_id
1 'polypeptide(L)' 'VAFGVAFELPLVMTFLAKIGIATPEFLRQKRRHAIIIILIVAAVLTPPDVVSQVLLAAPMLALYELGIIFTRMGYKHKTP' A
#
# COMPACT_ATOMS: atom_id res chain seq x y z
N VAL A 1 0.95 15.39 -5.52
CA VAL A 1 0.62 14.34 -6.52
C VAL A 1 0.76 12.94 -5.93
N ALA A 2 1.95 12.54 -5.46
CA ALA A 2 2.19 11.17 -5.01
C ALA A 2 1.32 10.66 -3.86
N PHE A 3 0.98 11.53 -2.91
CA PHE A 3 0.06 11.20 -1.84
C PHE A 3 -1.35 10.89 -2.37
N GLY A 4 -1.83 11.63 -3.37
CA GLY A 4 -3.12 11.39 -4.01
C GLY A 4 -3.16 10.05 -4.73
N VAL A 5 -2.09 9.69 -5.45
CA VAL A 5 -1.95 8.37 -6.08
C VAL A 5 -1.88 7.26 -5.02
N ALA A 6 -1.17 7.49 -3.91
CA ALA A 6 -1.14 6.53 -2.80
C ALA A 6 -2.50 6.34 -2.13
N PHE A 7 -3.37 7.35 -2.14
CA PHE A 7 -4.75 7.27 -1.64
C PHE A 7 -5.67 6.41 -2.53
N GLU A 8 -5.29 6.14 -3.78
CA GLU A 8 -6.02 5.20 -4.65
C GLU A 8 -5.66 3.74 -4.35
N LEU A 9 -4.48 3.48 -3.75
CA LEU A 9 -4.02 2.12 -3.42
C LEU A 9 -5.04 1.31 -2.60
N PRO A 10 -5.66 1.82 -1.51
CA PRO A 10 -6.66 1.07 -0.75
C PRO A 10 -7.86 0.65 -1.60
N LEU A 11 -8.32 1.54 -2.49
CA LEU A 11 -9.46 1.27 -3.36
C LEU A 11 -9.10 0.19 -4.39
N VAL A 12 -7.95 0.33 -5.06
CA VAL A 12 -7.43 -0.63 -6.04
C VAL A 12 -7.19 -1.99 -5.39
N MET A 13 -6.53 -2.04 -4.24
CA MET A 13 -6.28 -3.28 -3.50
C MET A 13 -7.59 -3.97 -3.13
N THR A 14 -8.57 -3.23 -2.61
CA THR A 14 -9.88 -3.79 -2.25
C THR A 14 -10.64 -4.30 -3.48
N PHE A 15 -10.52 -3.61 -4.61
CA PHE A 15 -11.11 -4.03 -5.87
C PHE A 15 -10.47 -5.32 -6.39
N LEU A 16 -9.13 -5.38 -6.44
CA LEU A 16 -8.35 -6.57 -6.82
C LEU A 16 -8.64 -7.76 -5.89
N ALA A 17 -8.85 -7.49 -4.61
CA ALA A 17 -9.23 -8.51 -3.64
C ALA A 17 -10.65 -9.02 -3.87
N LYS A 18 -11.58 -8.12 -4.22
CA LYS A 18 -12.97 -8.50 -4.52
C LYS A 18 -13.10 -9.41 -5.74
N ILE A 19 -12.23 -9.25 -6.74
CA ILE A 19 -12.18 -10.12 -7.94
C ILE A 19 -11.29 -11.36 -7.76
N GLY A 20 -10.66 -11.54 -6.58
CA GLY A 20 -9.87 -12.73 -6.24
C GLY A 20 -8.42 -12.73 -6.77
N ILE A 21 -7.93 -11.62 -7.32
CA ILE A 21 -6.56 -11.52 -7.86
C ILE A 21 -5.54 -11.26 -6.76
N ALA A 22 -5.90 -10.50 -5.73
CA ALA A 22 -5.02 -10.17 -4.62
C ALA A 22 -5.63 -10.60 -3.27
N THR A 23 -4.98 -11.53 -2.56
CA THR A 23 -5.44 -11.91 -1.21
C THR A 23 -4.83 -11.01 -0.14
N PRO A 24 -5.53 -10.77 0.98
CA PRO A 24 -4.97 -10.04 2.12
C PRO A 24 -3.64 -10.66 2.60
N GLU A 25 -3.52 -11.99 2.58
CA GLU A 25 -2.30 -12.73 2.93
C GLU A 25 -1.15 -12.44 1.96
N PHE A 26 -1.44 -12.40 0.65
CA PHE A 26 -0.45 -12.09 -0.38
C PHE A 26 0.07 -10.66 -0.26
N LEU A 27 -0.83 -9.70 -0.05
CA LEU A 27 -0.48 -8.29 0.18
C LEU A 27 0.34 -8.13 1.47
N ARG A 28 0.04 -8.94 2.50
CA ARG A 28 0.79 -8.93 3.75
C ARG A 28 2.21 -9.51 3.58
N GLN A 29 2.38 -10.60 2.81
CA GLN A 29 3.72 -11.12 2.46
C GLN A 29 4.55 -10.12 1.65
N LYS A 30 3.91 -9.34 0.77
CA LYS A 30 4.59 -8.34 -0.07
C LYS A 30 4.86 -7.00 0.62
N ARG A 31 4.63 -6.86 1.93
CA ARG A 31 4.97 -5.64 2.71
C ARG A 31 6.36 -5.09 2.42
N ARG A 32 7.38 -5.96 2.38
CA ARG A 32 8.76 -5.55 2.11
C ARG A 32 8.92 -4.89 0.74
N HIS A 33 8.18 -5.36 -0.27
CA HIS A 33 8.20 -4.78 -1.61
C HIS A 33 7.48 -3.42 -1.63
N ALA A 34 6.33 -3.31 -0.96
CA ALA A 34 5.62 -2.05 -0.83
C ALA A 34 6.47 -0.97 -0.14
N ILE A 35 7.17 -1.32 0.94
CA ILE A 35 8.09 -0.40 1.65
C ILE A 35 9.18 0.10 0.70
N ILE A 36 9.80 -0.78 -0.07
CA ILE A 36 10.86 -0.39 -1.03
C ILE A 36 10.31 0.53 -2.10
N ILE A 37 9.14 0.21 -2.69
CA ILE A 37 8.51 1.07 -3.71
C ILE A 37 8.18 2.44 -3.13
N ILE A 38 7.60 2.51 -1.94
CA ILE A 38 7.27 3.76 -1.26
C ILE A 38 8.53 4.59 -1.00
N LEU A 39 9.63 3.96 -0.56
CA LEU A 39 10.91 4.66 -0.35
C LEU A 39 11.51 5.18 -1.65
N ILE A 40 11.44 4.42 -2.75
CA ILE A 40 11.92 4.86 -4.07
C ILE A 40 11.08 6.05 -4.55
N VAL A 41 9.76 5.96 -4.46
CA VAL A 41 8.85 7.05 -4.84
C VAL A 41 9.14 8.29 -4.01
N ALA A 42 9.30 8.15 -2.69
CA ALA A 42 9.66 9.24 -1.81
C ALA A 42 11.01 9.87 -2.22
N ALA A 43 12.04 9.06 -2.47
CA ALA A 43 13.37 9.55 -2.89
C ALA A 43 13.37 10.29 -4.23
N VAL A 44 12.44 9.98 -5.14
CA VAL A 44 12.28 10.71 -6.42
C VAL A 44 11.55 12.04 -6.23
N LEU A 45 10.66 12.13 -5.25
CA LEU A 45 9.78 13.30 -5.04
C LEU A 45 10.35 14.33 -4.07
N THR A 46 11.03 13.88 -3.02
CA THR A 46 11.74 14.77 -2.09
C THR A 46 13.21 14.81 -2.49
N PRO A 47 13.90 15.97 -2.31
CA PRO A 47 15.36 15.96 -2.30
C PRO A 47 15.87 14.88 -1.32
N PRO A 48 17.06 14.27 -1.54
CA PRO A 48 17.55 13.09 -0.83
C PRO A 48 17.92 13.41 0.63
N ASP A 49 16.91 13.79 1.41
CA ASP A 49 16.94 14.03 2.84
C ASP A 49 16.17 12.89 3.51
N VAL A 50 16.89 12.11 4.32
CA VAL A 50 16.37 10.91 5.00
C VAL A 50 15.19 11.27 5.92
N VAL A 51 15.23 12.45 6.55
CA VAL A 51 14.17 12.88 7.48
C VAL A 51 12.87 13.14 6.72
N SER A 52 12.95 13.96 5.66
CA SER A 52 11.80 14.25 4.79
C SER A 52 11.28 13.00 4.07
N GLN A 53 12.17 12.08 3.66
CA GLN A 53 11.81 10.83 3.01
C GLN A 53 11.02 9.91 3.95
N VAL A 54 11.45 9.76 5.20
CA VAL A 54 10.73 8.95 6.21
C VAL A 54 9.40 9.61 6.58
N LEU A 55 9.37 10.95 6.70
CA LEU A 55 8.15 11.69 7.00
C LEU A 55 7.08 11.53 5.90
N LEU A 56 7.49 11.41 4.63
CA LEU A 56 6.60 11.17 3.50
C LEU A 56 6.23 9.69 3.35
N ALA A 57 7.19 8.79 3.60
CA ALA A 57 6.95 7.35 3.55
C ALA A 57 6.00 6.86 4.66
N ALA A 58 6.06 7.45 5.86
CA ALA A 58 5.22 7.07 6.99
C ALA A 58 3.71 7.07 6.66
N PRO A 59 3.12 8.15 6.13
CA PRO A 59 1.71 8.15 5.76
C PRO A 59 1.40 7.27 4.54
N MET A 60 2.32 7.10 3.57
CA MET A 60 2.11 6.16 2.48
C MET A 60 2.06 4.71 2.98
N LEU A 61 2.88 4.36 3.97
CA LEU A 61 2.81 3.06 4.64
C LEU A 61 1.51 2.90 5.42
N ALA A 62 1.04 3.94 6.10
CA ALA A 62 -0.26 3.93 6.77
C ALA A 62 -1.40 3.67 5.78
N LEU A 63 -1.37 4.28 4.59
CA LEU A 63 -2.34 4.03 3.52
C LEU A 63 -2.28 2.57 3.01
N TYR A 64 -1.09 2.00 2.86
CA TYR A 64 -0.94 0.59 2.50
C TYR A 64 -1.52 -0.34 3.58
N GLU A 65 -1.27 -0.03 4.85
CA GLU A 65 -1.81 -0.76 6.00
C GLU A 65 -3.34 -0.71 6.01
N LEU A 66 -3.92 0.48 5.80
CA LEU A 66 -5.36 0.69 5.65
C LEU A 66 -5.92 -0.10 4.48
N GLY A 67 -5.24 -0.10 3.33
CA GLY A 67 -5.63 -0.92 2.17
C GLY A 67 -5.70 -2.41 2.50
N ILE A 68 -4.73 -2.94 3.23
CA ILE A 68 -4.77 -4.34 3.69
C ILE A 68 -5.97 -4.57 4.63
N ILE A 69 -6.27 -3.65 5.54
CA ILE A 69 -7.42 -3.76 6.45
C ILE A 69 -8.73 -3.78 5.65
N PHE A 70 -8.90 -2.87 4.68
CA PHE A 70 -10.08 -2.83 3.82
C PHE A 70 -10.21 -4.07 2.95
N THR A 71 -9.10 -4.57 2.38
CA THR A 71 -9.12 -5.84 1.65
C THR A 71 -9.58 -6.97 2.55
N ARG A 72 -9.03 -7.10 3.76
CA ARG A 72 -9.43 -8.14 4.73
C ARG A 72 -10.90 -8.06 5.13
N MET A 73 -11.45 -6.86 5.26
CA MET A 73 -12.86 -6.66 5.61
C MET A 73 -13.79 -6.96 4.41
N GLY A 74 -13.38 -6.63 3.19
CA GLY A 74 -14.11 -6.92 1.96
C GLY A 74 -13.94 -8.35 1.44
N TYR A 75 -12.86 -9.03 1.83
CA TYR A 75 -12.55 -10.40 1.43
C TYR A 75 -13.36 -11.39 2.26
N LYS A 76 -14.62 -11.60 1.89
CA LYS A 76 -15.41 -12.74 2.38
C LYS A 76 -14.79 -14.01 1.81
N HIS A 77 -14.22 -14.82 2.71
CA HIS A 77 -13.68 -16.16 2.51
C HIS A 77 -14.20 -16.87 1.24
N LYS A 78 -13.40 -16.86 0.18
CA LYS A 78 -13.38 -17.97 -0.78
C LYS A 78 -12.13 -18.77 -0.46
N THR A 79 -12.21 -19.53 0.63
CA THR A 79 -11.38 -20.73 0.79
C THR A 79 -11.68 -21.67 -0.37
N PRO A 80 -10.67 -22.20 -1.08
CA PRO A 80 -10.89 -23.40 -1.89
C PRO A 80 -11.35 -24.56 -1.01
#